data_AF-A0A6P1EWZ7-F1
#
_entry.id   AF-A0A6P1EWZ7-F1
#
_cell.length_a   1.000
_cell.length_b   1.000
_cell.length_c   1.000
_cell.angle_alpha   90.00
_cell.angle_beta   90.00
_cell.angle_gamma   90.00
#
_symmetry.space_group_name_H-M   'P 1'
#
loop_
_entity.id
_entity.type
_entity.pdbx_description
1 polymer ?
#
loop_
_entity_poly.entity_id
_entity_poly.type
_entity_poly.pdbx_seq_one_letter_code
_entity_poly.pdbx_strand_id
1 'polypeptide(L)'
;MTVAAVIAAFLSGCTSSALPMPGTLSTEGSGTPSVVAASIIPTTPPTQAEAELSPPSDASLDAIRALARADGACIEECGVVGISPMRHTQLGALWLVTLQDPSGSAYGILDRAGQVLRSGSIVNTSEIRAIGQDAAGTYFLSFNPGRYDGVVVLRPTTTGYADLGSDATASGAMEMRFYPAWTEDDDGDGILSVMVGHTEGYNDPDGSSWTVEHEWNGTDFLPTSTSAPTPFG
;
A
#
# COMPACT_ATOMS: atom_id res chain seq x y z
N MET A 1 37.80 39.64 4.80
CA MET A 1 36.80 40.72 4.76
C MET A 1 35.54 40.17 5.37
N THR A 2 35.17 40.75 6.51
CA THR A 2 34.02 40.40 7.36
C THR A 2 32.79 41.12 6.82
N VAL A 3 31.66 40.44 6.63
CA VAL A 3 30.36 41.10 6.43
C VAL A 3 29.32 40.40 7.30
N ALA A 4 28.63 41.23 8.08
CA ALA A 4 27.76 40.93 9.19
C ALA A 4 26.33 40.57 8.78
N ALA A 5 25.63 40.01 9.77
CA ALA A 5 24.23 39.60 9.76
C ALA A 5 23.22 40.75 9.56
N VAL A 6 22.03 40.41 9.07
CA VAL A 6 20.79 41.15 9.36
C VAL A 6 19.67 40.15 9.66
N ILE A 7 19.16 40.23 10.89
CA ILE A 7 17.97 39.56 11.41
C ILE A 7 16.79 40.52 11.18
N ALA A 8 15.71 40.06 10.56
CA ALA A 8 14.43 40.77 10.51
C ALA A 8 13.38 39.98 11.29
N ALA A 9 12.98 40.52 12.44
CA ALA A 9 11.83 40.05 13.21
C ALA A 9 10.58 40.79 12.72
N PHE A 10 9.52 40.06 12.36
CA PHE A 10 8.21 40.62 12.12
C PHE A 10 7.32 40.43 13.35
N LEU A 11 6.91 41.56 13.94
CA LEU A 11 5.85 41.69 14.93
C LEU A 11 4.60 42.25 14.23
N SER A 12 3.51 41.49 14.28
CA SER A 12 2.12 41.98 14.09
C SER A 12 1.22 40.89 14.69
N GLY A 13 0.38 41.08 15.71
CA GLY A 13 -0.39 42.27 16.05
C GLY A 13 -1.79 42.16 15.45
N CYS A 14 -2.67 41.35 16.04
CA CYS A 14 -4.11 41.42 15.83
C CYS A 14 -4.85 41.08 17.13
N THR A 15 -5.45 42.10 17.72
CA THR A 15 -6.52 42.03 18.72
C THR A 15 -7.82 41.53 18.08
N SER A 16 -8.61 40.75 18.81
CA SER A 16 -10.05 40.63 18.59
C SER A 16 -10.75 40.24 19.88
N SER A 17 -11.50 41.19 20.42
CA SER A 17 -12.46 40.98 21.49
C SER A 17 -13.82 40.62 20.89
N ALA A 18 -14.45 39.56 21.38
CA ALA A 18 -15.90 39.51 21.66
C ALA A 18 -16.26 38.17 22.34
N LEU A 19 -16.80 38.26 23.56
CA LEU A 19 -17.65 37.23 24.17
C LEU A 19 -19.10 37.42 23.67
N PRO A 20 -19.91 36.36 23.56
CA PRO A 20 -20.73 35.96 24.71
C PRO A 20 -20.88 34.42 24.90
N MET A 21 -21.01 33.99 26.15
CA MET A 21 -21.60 32.69 26.56
C MET A 21 -23.14 32.81 26.65
N PRO A 22 -23.95 31.80 27.06
CA PRO A 22 -23.71 30.36 27.26
C PRO A 22 -24.75 29.45 26.56
N GLY A 23 -24.41 28.17 26.40
CA GLY A 23 -25.37 27.12 26.02
C GLY A 23 -24.92 25.77 26.55
N THR A 24 -25.54 25.33 27.64
CA THR A 24 -25.44 23.98 28.21
C THR A 24 -26.06 22.96 27.27
N LEU A 25 -25.35 21.87 26.95
CA LEU A 25 -25.98 20.61 26.53
C LEU A 25 -25.14 19.39 26.98
N SER A 26 -25.84 18.51 27.69
CA SER A 26 -25.60 17.14 28.16
C SER A 26 -24.24 16.44 27.92
N THR A 27 -23.70 15.99 29.05
CA THR A 27 -22.66 14.95 29.16
C THR A 27 -23.31 13.57 29.21
N GLU A 28 -23.28 12.81 28.11
CA GLU A 28 -23.41 11.35 28.12
C GLU A 28 -22.53 10.74 27.03
N GLY A 29 -21.80 9.67 27.36
CA GLY A 29 -21.18 8.76 26.38
C GLY A 29 -19.67 8.91 26.21
N SER A 30 -18.90 8.28 27.09
CA SER A 30 -17.49 7.95 26.89
C SER A 30 -17.35 6.94 25.73
N GLY A 31 -17.24 7.45 24.51
CA GLY A 31 -16.73 6.72 23.36
C GLY A 31 -15.56 7.52 22.83
N THR A 32 -14.33 7.08 23.11
CA THR A 32 -13.15 7.56 22.39
C THR A 32 -13.35 7.27 20.91
N PRO A 33 -13.44 8.29 20.04
CA PRO A 33 -13.37 8.04 18.61
C PRO A 33 -11.98 7.48 18.32
N SER A 34 -11.93 6.25 17.83
CA SER A 34 -10.72 5.67 17.25
C SER A 34 -10.36 6.55 16.05
N VAL A 35 -9.31 7.36 16.22
CA VAL A 35 -8.80 8.21 15.15
C VAL A 35 -8.01 7.27 14.23
N VAL A 36 -8.70 6.74 13.22
CA VAL A 36 -8.02 6.11 12.09
C VAL A 36 -7.24 7.22 11.41
N ALA A 37 -5.92 7.23 11.61
CA ALA A 37 -5.02 8.06 10.83
C ALA A 37 -5.13 7.60 9.38
N ALA A 38 -5.94 8.30 8.59
CA ALA A 38 -5.92 8.15 7.15
C ALA A 38 -4.53 8.57 6.69
N SER A 39 -3.69 7.60 6.30
CA SER A 39 -2.44 7.87 5.60
C SER A 39 -2.81 8.54 4.28
N ILE A 40 -2.69 9.86 4.25
CA ILE A 40 -2.94 10.67 3.05
C ILE A 40 -1.61 10.70 2.30
N ILE A 41 -1.31 9.63 1.57
CA ILE A 41 -0.20 9.69 0.61
C ILE A 41 -0.53 10.86 -0.34
N PRO A 42 0.33 11.88 -0.46
CA PRO A 42 0.07 13.02 -1.32
C PRO A 42 -0.10 12.53 -2.76
N THR A 43 -1.35 12.47 -3.21
CA THR A 43 -1.69 12.04 -4.56
C THR A 43 -1.33 13.19 -5.49
N THR A 44 -0.11 13.16 -6.03
CA THR A 44 0.29 14.12 -7.05
C THR A 44 -0.70 13.98 -8.21
N PRO A 45 -1.33 15.07 -8.69
CA PRO A 45 -2.25 14.99 -9.81
C PRO A 45 -1.55 14.33 -11.01
N PRO A 46 -2.23 13.42 -11.75
CA PRO A 46 -1.61 12.76 -12.89
C PRO A 46 -1.13 13.84 -13.87
N THR A 47 0.16 13.84 -14.22
CA THR A 47 0.66 14.74 -15.27
C THR A 47 0.02 14.34 -16.61
N GLN A 48 -0.07 15.27 -17.57
CA GLN A 48 -0.73 15.03 -18.88
C GLN A 48 -0.33 13.72 -19.59
N ALA A 49 0.86 13.17 -19.33
CA ALA A 49 1.31 11.90 -19.87
C ALA A 49 0.57 10.66 -19.31
N GLU A 50 -0.02 10.73 -18.12
CA GLU A 50 -0.91 9.69 -17.56
C GLU A 50 -2.33 9.78 -18.13
N ALA A 51 -2.75 10.96 -18.59
CA ALA A 51 -4.08 11.20 -19.14
C ALA A 51 -4.27 10.65 -20.57
N GLU A 52 -3.21 10.09 -21.18
CA GLU A 52 -3.22 9.62 -22.58
C GLU A 52 -2.96 8.11 -22.74
N LEU A 53 -2.96 7.31 -21.66
CA LEU A 53 -3.01 5.87 -21.86
C LEU A 53 -4.43 5.44 -22.23
N SER A 54 -4.54 4.77 -23.37
CA SER A 54 -5.72 3.98 -23.66
C SER A 54 -5.83 2.84 -22.63
N PRO A 55 -7.03 2.55 -22.11
CA PRO A 55 -7.22 1.45 -21.18
C PRO A 55 -6.77 0.11 -21.81
N PRO A 56 -6.38 -0.88 -21.01
CA PRO A 56 -6.05 -2.22 -21.50
C PRO A 56 -7.17 -2.81 -22.37
N SER A 57 -6.79 -3.51 -23.43
CA SER A 57 -7.74 -4.22 -24.29
C SER A 57 -8.30 -5.48 -23.60
N ASP A 58 -9.47 -5.94 -24.01
CA ASP A 58 -10.05 -7.21 -23.51
C ASP A 58 -9.10 -8.40 -23.69
N ALA A 59 -8.35 -8.45 -24.80
CA ALA A 59 -7.36 -9.49 -25.05
C ALA A 59 -6.23 -9.48 -24.01
N SER A 60 -5.79 -8.30 -23.57
CA SER A 60 -4.78 -8.16 -22.52
C SER A 60 -5.35 -8.58 -21.16
N LEU A 61 -6.60 -8.23 -20.86
CA LEU A 61 -7.28 -8.65 -19.64
C LEU A 61 -7.47 -10.17 -19.60
N ASP A 62 -7.82 -10.78 -20.72
CA ASP A 62 -7.95 -12.24 -20.85
C ASP A 62 -6.61 -12.96 -20.67
N ALA A 63 -5.51 -12.38 -21.11
CA ALA A 63 -4.17 -12.92 -20.87
C ALA A 63 -3.85 -12.96 -19.36
N ILE A 64 -4.17 -11.90 -18.60
CA ILE A 64 -3.97 -11.89 -17.14
C ILE A 64 -4.88 -12.93 -16.46
N ARG A 65 -6.15 -13.00 -16.86
CA ARG A 65 -7.08 -14.03 -16.32
C ARG A 65 -6.59 -15.45 -16.60
N ALA A 66 -5.99 -15.69 -17.77
CA ALA A 66 -5.43 -17.00 -18.10
C ALA A 66 -4.22 -17.35 -17.21
N LEU A 67 -3.35 -16.39 -16.94
CA LEU A 67 -2.21 -16.57 -16.03
C LEU A 67 -2.68 -16.82 -14.59
N ALA A 68 -3.63 -16.02 -14.08
CA ALA A 68 -4.18 -16.19 -12.74
C ALA A 68 -4.78 -17.60 -12.54
N ARG A 69 -5.53 -18.10 -13.54
CA ARG A 69 -6.09 -19.46 -13.55
C ARG A 69 -5.02 -20.56 -13.55
N ALA A 70 -3.92 -20.34 -14.25
CA ALA A 70 -2.81 -21.30 -14.26
C ALA A 70 -2.14 -21.42 -12.88
N ASP A 71 -2.15 -20.33 -12.10
CA ASP A 71 -1.59 -20.28 -10.74
C ASP A 71 -2.58 -20.73 -9.65
N GLY A 72 -3.81 -21.10 -10.02
CA GLY A 72 -4.83 -21.59 -9.10
C GLY A 72 -5.61 -20.49 -8.36
N ALA A 73 -5.41 -19.22 -8.70
CA ALA A 73 -6.32 -18.14 -8.36
C ALA A 73 -7.38 -17.98 -9.46
N CYS A 74 -8.44 -17.20 -9.23
CA CYS A 74 -9.36 -16.84 -10.30
C CYS A 74 -10.01 -18.06 -11.01
N ILE A 75 -10.31 -19.15 -10.28
CA ILE A 75 -10.75 -20.44 -10.85
C ILE A 75 -12.06 -20.29 -11.63
N GLU A 76 -12.92 -19.36 -11.21
CA GLU A 76 -14.20 -19.07 -11.88
C GLU A 76 -14.12 -17.83 -12.79
N GLU A 77 -15.18 -17.03 -12.84
CA GLU A 77 -15.21 -15.76 -13.56
C GLU A 77 -14.53 -14.65 -12.73
N CYS A 78 -13.22 -14.51 -12.90
CA CYS A 78 -12.46 -13.45 -12.23
C CYS A 78 -12.78 -12.07 -12.82
N GLY A 79 -13.41 -11.23 -11.99
CA GLY A 79 -13.75 -9.86 -12.31
C GLY A 79 -12.54 -8.96 -12.23
N VAL A 80 -12.46 -7.97 -13.13
CA VAL A 80 -11.50 -6.87 -12.97
C VAL A 80 -12.04 -5.92 -11.91
N VAL A 81 -11.34 -5.79 -10.78
CA VAL A 81 -11.75 -4.93 -9.67
C VAL A 81 -10.96 -3.61 -9.63
N GLY A 82 -9.85 -3.53 -10.36
CA GLY A 82 -9.06 -2.32 -10.46
C GLY A 82 -8.24 -2.26 -11.74
N ILE A 83 -8.15 -1.06 -12.31
CA ILE A 83 -7.21 -0.71 -13.37
C ILE A 83 -6.60 0.63 -12.97
N SER A 84 -5.31 0.63 -12.65
CA SER A 84 -4.60 1.80 -12.15
C SER A 84 -3.42 2.10 -13.06
N PRO A 85 -3.25 3.34 -13.54
CA PRO A 85 -2.04 3.71 -14.25
C PRO A 85 -0.84 3.64 -13.29
N MET A 86 0.32 3.30 -13.82
CA MET A 86 1.58 3.27 -13.09
C MET A 86 2.67 3.99 -13.87
N ARG A 87 3.69 4.47 -13.17
CA ARG A 87 4.90 5.02 -13.77
C ARG A 87 6.08 4.08 -13.55
N HIS A 88 6.91 3.95 -14.58
CA HIS A 88 8.14 3.19 -14.51
C HIS A 88 9.27 3.98 -15.14
N THR A 89 10.36 4.18 -14.40
CA THR A 89 11.46 5.09 -14.78
C THR A 89 12.06 4.78 -16.15
N GLN A 90 12.08 3.49 -16.55
CA GLN A 90 12.69 3.05 -17.81
C GLN A 90 11.68 2.72 -18.91
N LEU A 91 10.48 2.28 -18.52
CA LEU A 91 9.48 1.78 -19.47
C LEU A 91 8.37 2.81 -19.74
N GLY A 92 8.39 3.92 -19.01
CA GLY A 92 7.36 4.94 -19.07
C GLY A 92 6.09 4.48 -18.37
N ALA A 93 4.95 4.77 -18.98
CA ALA A 93 3.66 4.50 -18.37
C ALA A 93 3.21 3.05 -18.61
N LEU A 94 2.67 2.44 -17.57
CA LEU A 94 2.20 1.06 -17.51
C LEU A 94 0.80 1.01 -16.90
N TRP A 95 0.17 -0.16 -16.93
CA TRP A 95 -1.09 -0.43 -16.25
C TRP A 95 -0.92 -1.51 -15.20
N LEU A 96 -1.43 -1.26 -13.99
CA LEU A 96 -1.75 -2.31 -13.03
C LEU A 96 -3.21 -2.71 -13.22
N VAL A 97 -3.45 -4.01 -13.31
CA VAL A 97 -4.80 -4.60 -13.30
C VAL A 97 -4.89 -5.52 -12.10
N THR A 98 -5.96 -5.40 -11.33
CA THR A 98 -6.27 -6.32 -10.23
C THR A 98 -7.54 -7.10 -10.54
N LEU A 99 -7.47 -8.40 -10.30
CA LEU A 99 -8.53 -9.37 -10.52
C LEU A 99 -8.96 -9.98 -9.19
N GLN A 100 -10.24 -10.32 -9.07
CA GLN A 100 -10.79 -10.92 -7.86
C GLN A 100 -11.92 -11.89 -8.19
N ASP A 101 -11.94 -13.01 -7.49
CA ASP A 101 -13.07 -13.92 -7.35
C ASP A 101 -13.12 -14.50 -5.92
N PRO A 102 -14.13 -15.33 -5.58
CA PRO A 102 -14.19 -15.95 -4.26
C PRO A 102 -13.06 -16.95 -3.96
N SER A 103 -12.35 -17.45 -4.96
CA SER A 103 -11.26 -18.43 -4.83
C SER A 103 -9.88 -17.80 -4.62
N GLY A 104 -9.70 -16.56 -5.10
CA GLY A 104 -8.44 -15.86 -5.04
C GLY A 104 -8.49 -14.49 -5.68
N SER A 105 -7.38 -13.77 -5.50
CA SER A 105 -7.12 -12.50 -6.16
C SER A 105 -5.85 -12.60 -6.98
N ALA A 106 -5.72 -11.77 -8.00
CA ALA A 106 -4.52 -11.72 -8.83
C ALA A 106 -4.25 -10.30 -9.29
N TYR A 107 -3.05 -10.06 -9.78
CA TYR A 107 -2.68 -8.82 -10.43
C TYR A 107 -1.85 -9.07 -11.68
N GLY A 108 -1.89 -8.10 -12.59
CA GLY A 108 -1.04 -8.08 -13.79
C GLY A 108 -0.57 -6.67 -14.08
N ILE A 109 0.69 -6.56 -14.50
CA ILE A 109 1.29 -5.32 -14.98
C ILE A 109 1.43 -5.42 -16.49
N LEU A 110 0.86 -4.45 -17.19
CA LEU A 110 0.88 -4.37 -18.64
C LEU A 110 1.72 -3.18 -19.11
N ASP A 111 2.42 -3.37 -20.22
CA ASP A 111 3.01 -2.24 -20.95
C ASP A 111 1.95 -1.48 -21.77
N ARG A 112 2.38 -0.39 -22.43
CA ARG A 112 1.51 0.41 -23.29
C ARG A 112 0.92 -0.38 -24.47
N ALA A 113 1.59 -1.44 -24.92
CA ALA A 113 1.09 -2.31 -25.99
C ALA A 113 0.12 -3.38 -25.46
N GLY A 114 -0.12 -3.43 -24.14
CA GLY A 114 -0.96 -4.43 -23.50
C GLY A 114 -0.27 -5.78 -23.31
N GLN A 115 1.06 -5.84 -23.40
CA GLN A 115 1.85 -7.05 -23.08
C GLN A 115 2.01 -7.20 -21.58
N VAL A 116 1.86 -8.43 -21.07
CA VAL A 116 2.06 -8.73 -19.64
C VAL A 116 3.56 -8.72 -19.33
N LEU A 117 3.98 -7.78 -18.49
CA LEU A 117 5.35 -7.67 -17.98
C LEU A 117 5.54 -8.51 -16.70
N ARG A 118 4.50 -8.58 -15.87
CA ARG A 118 4.48 -9.35 -14.62
C ARG A 118 3.03 -9.72 -14.31
N SER A 119 2.84 -10.88 -13.70
CA SER A 119 1.61 -11.24 -13.00
C SER A 119 1.95 -11.92 -11.68
N GLY A 120 1.01 -11.87 -10.75
CA GLY A 120 1.08 -12.60 -9.50
C GLY A 120 -0.33 -12.96 -9.02
N SER A 121 -0.40 -14.00 -8.21
CA SER A 121 -1.65 -14.60 -7.75
C SER A 121 -1.59 -14.83 -6.25
N ILE A 122 -2.72 -14.65 -5.60
CA ILE A 122 -2.90 -14.82 -4.17
C ILE A 122 -4.13 -15.71 -4.00
N VAL A 123 -3.92 -16.97 -3.61
CA VAL A 123 -5.02 -17.92 -3.40
C VAL A 123 -5.61 -17.74 -2.00
N ASN A 124 -6.89 -18.07 -1.84
CA ASN A 124 -7.65 -17.91 -0.59
C ASN A 124 -7.73 -16.46 -0.09
N THR A 125 -7.76 -15.49 -1.01
CA THR A 125 -8.10 -14.10 -0.70
C THR A 125 -9.21 -13.61 -1.59
N SER A 126 -10.18 -12.92 -0.99
CA SER A 126 -11.30 -12.32 -1.70
C SER A 126 -11.15 -10.80 -1.80
N GLU A 127 -10.00 -10.23 -1.45
CA GLU A 127 -9.78 -8.78 -1.53
C GLU A 127 -8.37 -8.48 -2.01
N ILE A 128 -8.29 -7.56 -2.98
CA ILE A 128 -7.04 -6.96 -3.43
C ILE A 128 -7.30 -5.52 -3.85
N ARG A 129 -6.40 -4.61 -3.49
CA ARG A 129 -6.45 -3.21 -3.90
C ARG A 129 -5.06 -2.64 -4.10
N ALA A 130 -4.91 -1.77 -5.10
CA ALA A 130 -3.71 -0.99 -5.27
C ALA A 130 -3.60 0.06 -4.15
N ILE A 131 -2.44 0.16 -3.51
CA ILE A 131 -2.12 1.24 -2.56
C ILE A 131 -1.53 2.41 -3.35
N GLY A 132 -0.54 2.12 -4.20
CA GLY A 132 0.12 3.11 -5.03
C GLY A 132 1.62 2.88 -5.14
N GLN A 133 2.30 3.88 -5.73
CA GLN A 133 3.75 3.91 -5.87
C GLN A 133 4.33 4.87 -4.84
N ASP A 134 5.42 4.47 -4.19
CA ASP A 134 6.19 5.32 -3.28
C ASP A 134 7.20 6.21 -4.03
N ALA A 135 7.92 7.05 -3.31
CA ALA A 135 8.96 7.92 -3.86
C ALA A 135 10.19 7.14 -4.38
N ALA A 136 10.42 5.91 -3.92
CA ALA A 136 11.47 5.02 -4.43
C ALA A 136 11.07 4.31 -5.74
N GLY A 137 9.80 4.41 -6.15
CA GLY A 137 9.25 3.75 -7.32
C GLY A 137 8.74 2.33 -7.05
N THR A 138 8.76 1.88 -5.81
CA THR A 138 8.17 0.61 -5.37
C THR A 138 6.65 0.73 -5.40
N TYR A 139 5.98 -0.29 -5.93
CA TYR A 139 4.52 -0.33 -5.98
C TYR A 139 3.98 -1.31 -4.96
N PHE A 140 2.91 -0.92 -4.28
CA PHE A 140 2.31 -1.72 -3.21
C PHE A 140 0.86 -2.07 -3.55
N LEU A 141 0.50 -3.32 -3.27
CA LEU A 141 -0.90 -3.74 -3.19
C LEU A 141 -1.18 -4.23 -1.77
N SER A 142 -2.39 -4.05 -1.30
CA SER A 142 -2.89 -4.76 -0.11
C SER A 142 -3.87 -5.83 -0.52
N PHE A 143 -3.86 -6.93 0.22
CA PHE A 143 -4.83 -8.03 0.10
C PHE A 143 -5.36 -8.41 1.48
N ASN A 144 -6.52 -9.06 1.55
CA ASN A 144 -7.06 -9.56 2.80
C ASN A 144 -7.69 -10.96 2.62
N PRO A 145 -7.07 -12.03 3.17
CA PRO A 145 -7.59 -13.39 3.11
C PRO A 145 -8.66 -13.69 4.19
N GLY A 146 -9.20 -12.68 4.85
CA GLY A 146 -10.36 -12.75 5.74
C GLY A 146 -10.11 -12.40 7.20
N ARG A 147 -8.85 -12.20 7.63
CA ARG A 147 -8.53 -11.86 9.03
C ARG A 147 -7.76 -10.56 9.19
N TYR A 148 -6.67 -10.41 8.44
CA TYR A 148 -5.81 -9.23 8.50
C TYR A 148 -5.43 -8.82 7.08
N ASP A 149 -4.97 -7.59 6.90
CA ASP A 149 -4.38 -7.18 5.63
C ASP A 149 -2.96 -7.76 5.51
N GLY A 150 -2.53 -7.98 4.27
CA GLY A 150 -1.14 -8.21 3.90
C GLY A 150 -0.73 -7.32 2.74
N VAL A 151 0.57 -7.32 2.42
CA VAL A 151 1.15 -6.41 1.43
C VAL A 151 1.91 -7.18 0.35
N VAL A 152 1.61 -6.86 -0.92
CA VAL A 152 2.45 -7.21 -2.06
C VAL A 152 3.39 -6.06 -2.36
N VAL A 153 4.69 -6.36 -2.47
CA VAL A 153 5.72 -5.36 -2.72
C VAL A 153 6.38 -5.62 -4.05
N LEU A 154 6.23 -4.68 -4.98
CA LEU A 154 6.73 -4.78 -6.35
C LEU A 154 7.85 -3.78 -6.58
N ARG A 155 9.06 -4.30 -6.74
CA ARG A 155 10.26 -3.50 -7.02
C ARG A 155 10.40 -3.26 -8.53
N PRO A 156 10.62 -2.01 -9.00
CA PRO A 156 10.91 -1.76 -10.39
C PRO A 156 12.22 -2.42 -10.83
N THR A 157 12.26 -2.91 -12.07
CA THR A 157 13.41 -3.56 -12.71
C THR A 157 13.56 -3.05 -14.12
N THR A 158 14.67 -3.35 -14.81
CA THR A 158 14.86 -2.86 -16.17
C THR A 158 13.81 -3.35 -17.18
N THR A 159 13.11 -4.44 -16.87
CA THR A 159 12.15 -5.11 -17.75
C THR A 159 10.71 -5.10 -17.23
N GLY A 160 10.43 -4.42 -16.12
CA GLY A 160 9.10 -4.40 -15.49
C GLY A 160 9.22 -4.35 -13.99
N TYR A 161 8.52 -5.24 -13.28
CA TYR A 161 8.57 -5.32 -11.81
C TYR A 161 8.93 -6.73 -11.36
N ALA A 162 9.60 -6.81 -10.21
CA ALA A 162 9.86 -8.04 -9.49
C ALA A 162 9.09 -8.02 -8.16
N ASP A 163 8.42 -9.13 -7.85
CA ASP A 163 7.88 -9.39 -6.51
C ASP A 163 9.00 -9.67 -5.51
N LEU A 164 8.85 -9.18 -4.28
CA LEU A 164 9.83 -9.35 -3.19
C LEU A 164 9.43 -10.45 -2.19
N GLY A 165 8.87 -11.55 -2.69
CA GLY A 165 8.45 -12.70 -1.87
C GLY A 165 7.02 -12.57 -1.34
N SER A 166 6.21 -11.75 -2.01
CA SER A 166 4.80 -11.52 -1.70
C SER A 166 3.86 -12.13 -2.74
N ASP A 167 4.29 -13.12 -3.51
CA ASP A 167 3.38 -13.95 -4.31
C ASP A 167 3.18 -15.30 -3.62
N ALA A 168 1.94 -15.62 -3.23
CA ALA A 168 1.59 -16.91 -2.63
C ALA A 168 1.20 -17.92 -3.70
N THR A 169 2.15 -18.72 -4.18
CA THR A 169 1.82 -19.95 -4.92
C THR A 169 1.61 -21.11 -3.96
N ALA A 170 0.55 -21.90 -4.15
CA ALA A 170 0.21 -23.18 -3.47
C ALA A 170 0.09 -23.19 -1.92
N SER A 171 0.91 -22.45 -1.19
CA SER A 171 0.95 -22.36 0.27
C SER A 171 -0.14 -21.45 0.88
N GLY A 172 -0.76 -20.60 0.05
CA GLY A 172 -1.84 -19.71 0.47
C GLY A 172 -1.36 -18.40 1.10
N ALA A 173 -2.29 -17.44 1.20
CA ALA A 173 -2.00 -16.06 1.59
C ALA A 173 -1.35 -15.92 2.99
N MET A 174 -1.53 -16.91 3.86
CA MET A 174 -1.00 -16.89 5.23
C MET A 174 0.51 -17.12 5.32
N GLU A 175 1.14 -17.67 4.28
CA GLU A 175 2.57 -17.98 4.24
C GLU A 175 3.38 -16.90 3.50
N MET A 176 2.74 -15.80 3.09
CA MET A 176 3.40 -14.70 2.39
C MET A 176 4.32 -13.93 3.32
N ARG A 177 5.44 -13.43 2.78
CA ARG A 177 6.45 -12.71 3.55
C ARG A 177 5.89 -11.54 4.36
N PHE A 178 4.93 -10.80 3.79
CA PHE A 178 4.31 -9.64 4.43
C PHE A 178 2.83 -9.91 4.73
N TYR A 179 2.59 -10.84 5.66
CA TYR A 179 1.27 -11.13 6.22
C TYR A 179 1.36 -11.57 7.69
N PRO A 180 0.60 -10.97 8.63
CA PRO A 180 -0.21 -9.76 8.45
C PRO A 180 0.70 -8.52 8.35
N ALA A 181 0.39 -7.61 7.42
CA ALA A 181 1.21 -6.43 7.21
C ALA A 181 0.42 -5.23 6.65
N TRP A 182 0.96 -4.04 6.85
CA TRP A 182 0.49 -2.79 6.27
C TRP A 182 1.68 -1.89 5.92
N THR A 183 1.43 -0.77 5.25
CA THR A 183 2.46 0.20 4.87
C THR A 183 2.30 1.50 5.65
N GLU A 184 3.41 2.10 6.07
CA GLU A 184 3.45 3.40 6.76
C GLU A 184 4.51 4.32 6.13
N ASP A 185 4.35 5.63 6.30
CA ASP A 185 5.29 6.68 5.89
C ASP A 185 5.59 7.51 7.14
N ASP A 186 6.51 7.01 7.97
CA ASP A 186 6.72 7.52 9.32
C ASP A 186 7.49 8.85 9.36
N ASP A 187 8.39 9.06 8.39
CA ASP A 187 9.20 10.28 8.30
C ASP A 187 8.67 11.30 7.26
N GLY A 188 7.67 10.92 6.46
CA GLY A 188 7.02 11.77 5.47
C GLY A 188 7.86 12.00 4.22
N ASP A 189 8.87 11.17 3.96
CA ASP A 189 9.71 11.25 2.77
C ASP A 189 9.04 10.63 1.53
N GLY A 190 7.90 9.96 1.73
CA GLY A 190 7.11 9.31 0.70
C GLY A 190 7.63 7.93 0.29
N ILE A 191 8.67 7.41 0.93
CA ILE A 191 9.13 6.03 0.86
C ILE A 191 8.40 5.26 1.96
N LEU A 192 7.68 4.21 1.58
CA LEU A 192 6.88 3.47 2.54
C LEU A 192 7.73 2.41 3.24
N SER A 193 7.58 2.30 4.56
CA SER A 193 7.98 1.14 5.36
C SER A 193 6.89 0.05 5.31
N VAL A 194 7.28 -1.22 5.45
CA VAL A 194 6.32 -2.34 5.58
C VAL A 194 6.30 -2.80 7.03
N MET A 195 5.18 -2.57 7.69
CA MET A 195 4.93 -2.97 9.07
C MET A 195 4.40 -4.39 9.09
N VAL A 196 5.17 -5.33 9.62
CA VAL A 196 4.74 -6.73 9.76
C VAL A 196 4.33 -6.97 11.19
N GLY A 197 3.04 -7.27 11.38
CA GLY A 197 2.47 -7.52 12.69
C GLY A 197 2.45 -8.99 13.06
N HIS A 198 2.31 -9.25 14.34
CA HIS A 198 1.77 -10.49 14.87
C HIS A 198 0.69 -10.13 15.89
N THR A 199 -0.52 -10.61 15.64
CA THR A 199 -1.64 -10.44 16.55
C THR A 199 -2.10 -11.83 16.99
N GLU A 200 -2.37 -11.98 18.29
CA GLU A 200 -2.66 -13.25 18.97
C GLU A 200 -3.57 -14.21 18.17
N GLY A 201 -3.25 -15.51 18.21
CA GLY A 201 -4.18 -16.59 17.89
C GLY A 201 -3.71 -17.57 16.83
N TYR A 202 -2.75 -18.42 17.19
CA TYR A 202 -2.80 -19.90 17.20
C TYR A 202 -1.43 -20.36 17.75
N ASN A 203 -1.33 -20.63 19.06
CA ASN A 203 -0.12 -21.10 19.79
C ASN A 203 0.96 -20.07 20.19
N ASP A 204 0.63 -18.83 20.56
CA ASP A 204 1.57 -18.02 21.35
C ASP A 204 1.29 -18.23 22.87
N PRO A 205 2.18 -18.88 23.63
CA PRO A 205 2.00 -19.10 25.06
C PRO A 205 2.02 -17.82 25.90
N ASP A 206 2.56 -16.72 25.37
CA ASP A 206 2.84 -15.51 26.16
C ASP A 206 1.84 -14.36 25.92
N GLY A 207 0.91 -14.51 24.97
CA GLY A 207 -0.11 -13.50 24.65
C GLY A 207 0.49 -12.18 24.18
N SER A 208 1.61 -12.25 23.44
CA SER A 208 2.35 -11.07 23.05
C SER A 208 1.99 -10.65 21.62
N SER A 209 1.69 -9.37 21.44
CA SER A 209 1.63 -8.75 20.12
C SER A 209 2.94 -8.06 19.85
N TRP A 210 3.40 -8.13 18.61
CA TRP A 210 4.61 -7.44 18.18
C TRP A 210 4.44 -6.91 16.76
N THR A 211 5.20 -5.87 16.45
CA THR A 211 5.30 -5.30 15.11
C THR A 211 6.78 -5.16 14.79
N VAL A 212 7.17 -5.58 13.58
CA VAL A 212 8.50 -5.38 13.03
C VAL A 212 8.37 -4.52 11.79
N GLU A 213 8.92 -3.33 11.87
CA GLU A 213 9.10 -2.47 10.71
C GLU A 213 10.15 -3.06 9.78
N HIS A 214 9.86 -3.05 8.48
CA HIS A 214 10.81 -3.35 7.43
C HIS A 214 11.04 -2.12 6.58
N GLU A 215 12.29 -1.68 6.52
CA GLU A 215 12.72 -0.50 5.76
C GLU A 215 13.36 -0.92 4.43
N TRP A 216 13.21 -0.06 3.43
CA TRP A 216 13.83 -0.21 2.12
C TRP A 216 15.34 0.07 2.17
N ASN A 217 16.17 -0.92 1.85
CA ASN A 217 17.64 -0.76 1.82
C ASN A 217 18.23 -0.47 0.43
N GLY A 218 17.38 -0.17 -0.57
CA GLY A 218 17.78 -0.03 -1.97
C GLY A 218 17.69 -1.33 -2.79
N THR A 219 17.49 -2.49 -2.16
CA THR A 219 17.34 -3.78 -2.85
C THR A 219 16.15 -4.59 -2.34
N ASP A 220 15.91 -4.58 -1.03
CA ASP A 220 14.89 -5.36 -0.35
C ASP A 220 14.38 -4.64 0.91
N PHE A 221 13.25 -5.11 1.44
CA PHE A 221 12.68 -4.67 2.71
C PHE A 221 13.20 -5.52 3.86
N LEU A 222 14.09 -4.96 4.67
CA LEU A 222 14.74 -5.68 5.77
C LEU A 222 14.21 -5.21 7.12
N PRO A 223 14.08 -6.11 8.11
CA PRO A 223 13.61 -5.72 9.43
C PRO A 223 14.57 -4.70 10.04
N THR A 224 14.04 -3.58 10.51
CA THR A 224 14.76 -2.69 11.40
C THR A 224 14.93 -3.40 12.74
N SER A 225 15.99 -3.09 13.47
CA SER A 225 16.19 -3.68 14.80
C SER A 225 14.96 -3.43 15.65
N THR A 226 14.30 -4.53 16.05
CA THR A 226 12.98 -4.63 16.68
C THR A 226 12.67 -3.44 17.57
N SER A 227 11.70 -2.60 17.18
CA SER A 227 11.00 -1.78 18.15
C SER A 227 10.39 -2.73 19.17
N ALA A 228 10.72 -2.53 20.46
CA ALA A 228 10.19 -3.36 21.54
C ALA A 228 8.65 -3.48 21.38
N PRO A 229 8.05 -4.64 21.68
CA PRO A 229 6.61 -4.85 21.49
C PRO A 229 5.86 -3.70 22.13
N THR A 230 5.21 -2.90 21.30
CA THR A 230 4.29 -1.86 21.76
C THR A 230 3.02 -2.60 22.20
N PRO A 231 2.68 -2.60 23.49
CA PRO A 231 1.40 -3.15 23.90
C PRO A 231 0.31 -2.34 23.20
N PHE A 232 -0.55 -3.01 22.44
CA PHE A 232 -1.80 -2.40 21.95
C PHE A 232 -2.59 -1.94 23.19
N GLY A 233 -2.75 -0.63 23.34
CA GLY A 233 -3.57 0.01 24.38
C GLY A 233 -5.00 0.22 23.93
#